data_AF-A0A501QCY4-F1
#
_entry.id   AF-A0A501QCY4-F1
#
_cell.length_a   1.000
_cell.length_b   1.000
_cell.length_c   1.000
_cell.angle_alpha   90.00
_cell.angle_beta   90.00
_cell.angle_gamma   90.00
#
_symmetry.space_group_name_H-M   'P 1'
#
loop_
_entity.id
_entity.type
_entity.pdbx_description
1 polymer ?
#
loop_
_entity_poly.entity_id
_entity_poly.type
_entity_poly.pdbx_seq_one_letter_code
_entity_poly.pdbx_strand_id
1 'polypeptide(L)'
;MNNLKTIKNGSFLVDIATINETELEIILQQQLEDIEWDFFEEQIGKLSGGIVVKENDNFRIEPMCCGDIGTTKDWEQIFETATDNWIQLWIGHPWIFYKRNNGMIEFSDYTESTPEDLKNIKSFFSISETDLKNQLSNIRKQQDEFEINIRKVLNKINIPHSERISKLITGNG
;
A
#
# COMPACT_ATOMS: atom_id res chain seq x y z
N MET A 1 -21.25 -15.02 8.24
CA MET A 1 -20.61 -14.16 7.22
C MET A 1 -19.93 -13.05 7.98
N ASN A 2 -18.60 -13.11 8.12
CA ASN A 2 -17.86 -11.97 8.66
C ASN A 2 -17.59 -11.03 7.48
N ASN A 3 -18.12 -9.82 7.60
CA ASN A 3 -17.96 -8.76 6.62
C ASN A 3 -16.59 -8.14 6.82
N LEU A 4 -15.81 -8.00 5.74
CA LEU A 4 -14.60 -7.19 5.73
C LEU A 4 -14.90 -5.82 6.35
N LYS A 5 -14.12 -5.43 7.36
CA LYS A 5 -14.31 -4.16 8.06
C LYS A 5 -13.57 -3.06 7.31
N THR A 6 -14.32 -2.26 6.57
CA THR A 6 -13.78 -1.11 5.84
C THR A 6 -13.25 -0.05 6.81
N ILE A 7 -12.19 0.66 6.43
CA ILE A 7 -11.56 1.71 7.26
C ILE A 7 -12.52 2.87 7.58
N LYS A 8 -13.52 3.11 6.72
CA LYS A 8 -14.61 4.08 6.90
C LYS A 8 -15.83 3.69 6.09
N ASN A 9 -17.01 4.15 6.50
CA ASN A 9 -18.26 3.88 5.78
C ASN A 9 -18.17 4.36 4.32
N GLY A 10 -18.54 3.49 3.38
CA GLY A 10 -18.49 3.77 1.94
C GLY A 10 -17.12 3.63 1.30
N SER A 11 -16.07 3.26 2.04
CA SER A 11 -14.77 2.89 1.49
C SER A 11 -14.73 1.41 1.11
N PHE A 12 -13.85 1.04 0.19
CA PHE A 12 -13.51 -0.34 -0.16
C PHE A 12 -12.18 -0.80 0.46
N LEU A 13 -11.48 0.10 1.17
CA LEU A 13 -10.20 -0.19 1.80
C LEU A 13 -10.41 -0.89 3.15
N VAL A 14 -9.62 -1.93 3.39
CA VAL A 14 -9.66 -2.77 4.60
C VAL A 14 -8.28 -2.78 5.22
N ASP A 15 -8.21 -2.67 6.54
CA ASP A 15 -6.95 -2.82 7.27
C ASP A 15 -6.54 -4.30 7.27
N ILE A 16 -5.38 -4.61 6.67
CA ILE A 16 -4.85 -5.98 6.55
C ILE A 16 -4.70 -6.67 7.91
N ALA A 17 -4.45 -5.91 8.98
CA ALA A 17 -4.32 -6.46 10.33
C ALA A 17 -5.65 -6.95 10.92
N THR A 18 -6.78 -6.58 10.30
CA THR A 18 -8.12 -6.97 10.75
C THR A 18 -8.72 -8.14 9.97
N ILE A 19 -8.09 -8.54 8.86
CA ILE A 19 -8.55 -9.64 8.00
C ILE A 19 -8.30 -10.97 8.73
N ASN A 20 -9.37 -11.73 8.96
CA ASN A 20 -9.26 -13.06 9.57
C ASN A 20 -8.94 -14.15 8.52
N GLU A 21 -8.60 -15.34 8.99
CA GLU A 21 -8.20 -16.45 8.11
C GLU A 21 -9.29 -16.84 7.09
N THR A 22 -10.56 -16.87 7.49
CA THR A 22 -11.67 -17.23 6.60
C THR A 22 -11.88 -16.17 5.51
N GLU A 23 -11.80 -14.89 5.84
CA GLU A 23 -11.85 -13.80 4.87
C GLU A 23 -10.67 -13.86 3.91
N LEU A 24 -9.47 -14.11 4.43
CA LEU A 24 -8.27 -14.23 3.61
C LEU A 24 -8.34 -15.41 2.64
N GLU A 25 -8.89 -16.54 3.09
CA GLU A 25 -9.13 -17.71 2.23
C GLU A 25 -10.03 -17.38 1.05
N ILE A 26 -11.14 -16.66 1.29
CA ILE A 26 -12.06 -16.23 0.23
C ILE A 26 -11.37 -15.27 -0.74
N ILE A 27 -10.64 -14.27 -0.22
CA ILE A 27 -9.88 -13.32 -1.05
C ILE A 27 -8.89 -14.05 -1.95
N LEU A 28 -8.12 -15.00 -1.40
CA LEU A 28 -7.11 -15.73 -2.15
C LEU A 28 -7.71 -16.69 -3.17
N GLN A 29 -8.84 -17.34 -2.86
CA GLN A 29 -9.55 -18.18 -3.83
C GLN A 29 -10.02 -17.36 -5.03
N GLN A 30 -10.54 -16.16 -4.80
CA GLN A 30 -10.98 -15.27 -5.87
C GLN A 30 -9.81 -14.69 -6.66
N GLN A 31 -8.73 -14.28 -5.99
CA GLN A 31 -7.53 -13.72 -6.64
C GLN A 31 -6.81 -14.74 -7.53
N LEU A 32 -6.90 -16.03 -7.17
CA LEU A 32 -6.20 -17.12 -7.86
C LEU A 32 -7.14 -17.99 -8.72
N GLU A 33 -8.37 -17.52 -8.93
CA GLU A 33 -9.30 -18.14 -9.86
C GLU A 33 -8.70 -18.09 -11.27
N ASP A 34 -8.81 -19.20 -12.01
CA ASP A 34 -8.36 -19.33 -13.40
C ASP A 34 -6.86 -19.08 -13.68
N ILE A 35 -5.98 -19.19 -12.68
CA ILE A 35 -4.53 -19.09 -12.89
C ILE A 35 -3.97 -20.31 -13.63
N GLU A 36 -3.26 -20.07 -14.73
CA GLU A 36 -2.43 -21.09 -15.38
C GLU A 36 -1.09 -21.24 -14.63
N TRP A 37 -0.92 -22.36 -13.93
CA TRP A 37 0.22 -22.58 -13.02
C TRP A 37 1.60 -22.59 -13.70
N ASP A 38 1.67 -22.88 -15.00
CA ASP A 38 2.94 -22.83 -15.74
C ASP A 38 3.46 -21.39 -15.95
N PHE A 39 2.59 -20.39 -15.84
CA PHE A 39 2.89 -18.97 -16.08
C PHE A 39 2.36 -18.04 -14.96
N PHE A 40 2.25 -18.56 -13.74
CA PHE A 40 1.54 -17.88 -12.65
C PHE A 40 2.16 -16.52 -12.26
N GLU A 41 3.49 -16.36 -12.39
CA GLU A 41 4.17 -15.12 -11.96
C GLU A 41 3.74 -13.89 -12.75
N GLU A 42 3.31 -14.07 -14.00
CA GLU A 42 2.84 -12.99 -14.87
C GLU A 42 1.34 -12.68 -14.69
N GLN A 43 0.61 -13.60 -14.06
CA GLN A 43 -0.84 -13.50 -13.86
C GLN A 43 -1.22 -13.00 -12.47
N ILE A 44 -0.40 -13.32 -11.45
CA ILE A 44 -0.70 -12.94 -10.07
C ILE A 44 -0.25 -11.51 -9.83
N GLY A 45 -1.24 -10.61 -9.85
CA GLY A 45 -1.07 -9.23 -9.40
C GLY A 45 -0.95 -9.11 -7.88
N LYS A 46 -0.34 -8.01 -7.43
CA LYS A 46 -0.36 -7.58 -6.04
C LYS A 46 -1.77 -7.19 -5.62
N LEU A 47 -2.08 -7.27 -4.33
CA LEU A 47 -3.36 -6.78 -3.80
C LEU A 47 -3.47 -5.26 -3.97
N SER A 48 -4.58 -4.82 -4.53
CA SER A 48 -4.92 -3.39 -4.62
C SER A 48 -4.99 -2.77 -3.23
N GLY A 49 -4.49 -1.54 -3.11
CA GLY A 49 -4.40 -0.84 -1.82
C GLY A 49 -3.11 -0.05 -1.71
N GLY A 50 -2.57 0.05 -0.49
CA GLY A 50 -1.39 0.84 -0.17
C GLY A 50 -1.48 1.43 1.23
N ILE A 51 -0.74 2.51 1.46
CA ILE A 51 -0.69 3.17 2.76
C ILE A 51 -1.80 4.21 2.90
N VAL A 52 -2.52 4.12 4.02
CA VAL A 52 -3.48 5.13 4.46
C VAL A 52 -2.84 5.98 5.54
N VAL A 53 -2.83 7.30 5.35
CA VAL A 53 -2.39 8.27 6.37
C VAL A 53 -3.62 8.87 7.04
N LYS A 54 -3.77 8.58 8.33
CA LYS A 54 -4.83 9.11 9.18
C LYS A 54 -4.24 10.07 10.20
N GLU A 55 -4.81 11.27 10.29
CA GLU A 55 -4.49 12.24 11.34
C GLU A 55 -5.77 12.49 12.15
N ASN A 56 -5.76 12.11 13.43
CA ASN A 56 -6.95 12.05 14.27
C ASN A 56 -8.04 11.16 13.63
N ASP A 57 -9.20 11.71 13.28
CA ASP A 57 -10.29 11.03 12.58
C ASP A 57 -10.37 11.35 11.08
N ASN A 58 -9.42 12.11 10.56
CA ASN A 58 -9.39 12.52 9.15
C ASN A 58 -8.40 11.67 8.35
N PHE A 59 -8.89 11.10 7.26
CA PHE A 59 -8.06 10.44 6.26
C PHE A 59 -7.40 11.51 5.38
N ARG A 60 -6.09 11.66 5.51
CA ARG A 60 -5.30 12.67 4.79
C ARG A 60 -4.87 12.13 3.43
N ILE A 61 -4.39 10.90 3.42
CA ILE A 61 -3.92 10.20 2.21
C ILE A 61 -4.53 8.80 2.22
N GLU A 62 -5.09 8.40 1.09
CA GLU A 62 -5.65 7.09 0.83
C GLU A 62 -5.09 6.59 -0.51
N PRO A 63 -4.84 5.28 -0.65
CA PRO A 63 -4.50 4.71 -1.93
C PRO A 63 -5.59 4.99 -2.96
N MET A 64 -5.15 5.36 -4.17
CA MET A 64 -6.02 5.66 -5.29
C MET A 64 -6.03 4.50 -6.30
N CYS A 65 -6.71 4.69 -7.43
CA CYS A 65 -6.87 3.66 -8.44
C CYS A 65 -5.49 3.20 -8.96
N CYS A 66 -5.34 1.90 -9.20
CA CYS A 66 -4.07 1.26 -9.57
C CYS A 66 -2.94 1.31 -8.52
N GLY A 67 -3.23 1.76 -7.29
CA GLY A 67 -2.34 1.56 -6.15
C GLY A 67 -2.38 0.10 -5.66
N ASP A 68 -1.24 -0.41 -5.20
CA ASP A 68 -1.12 -1.73 -4.60
C ASP A 68 -0.32 -1.72 -3.29
N ILE A 69 -0.42 -2.78 -2.50
CA ILE A 69 0.30 -2.93 -1.22
C ILE A 69 1.84 -2.87 -1.37
N GLY A 70 2.37 -3.11 -2.57
CA GLY A 70 3.80 -2.97 -2.87
C GLY A 70 4.26 -1.51 -2.97
N THR A 71 3.35 -0.54 -3.04
CA THR A 71 3.67 0.91 -3.05
C THR A 71 4.36 1.39 -1.77
N THR A 72 4.40 0.59 -0.69
CA THR A 72 5.23 0.84 0.50
C THR A 72 6.69 1.15 0.14
N LYS A 73 7.23 0.53 -0.93
CA LYS A 73 8.60 0.81 -1.42
C LYS A 73 8.77 2.27 -1.86
N ASP A 74 7.77 2.87 -2.49
CA ASP A 74 7.79 4.28 -2.90
C ASP A 74 7.83 5.21 -1.67
N TRP A 75 7.13 4.84 -0.59
CA TRP A 75 7.16 5.59 0.67
C TRP A 75 8.51 5.51 1.40
N GLU A 76 9.18 4.36 1.33
CA GLU A 76 10.51 4.19 1.93
C GLU A 76 11.57 5.03 1.21
N GLN A 77 11.45 5.17 -0.12
CA GLN A 77 12.36 5.99 -0.93
C GLN A 77 12.32 7.48 -0.59
N ILE A 78 11.26 7.97 0.08
CA ILE A 78 11.15 9.36 0.54
C ILE A 78 12.45 9.77 1.25
N PHE A 79 13.01 8.92 2.10
CA PHE A 79 14.18 9.26 2.91
C PHE A 79 15.52 9.23 2.18
N GLU A 80 15.56 8.67 0.98
CA GLU A 80 16.75 8.57 0.12
C GLU A 80 16.89 9.77 -0.82
N THR A 81 15.83 10.57 -0.95
CA THR A 81 15.77 11.70 -1.88
C THR A 81 16.31 13.01 -1.32
N ALA A 82 16.72 13.90 -2.24
CA ALA A 82 17.22 15.23 -1.93
C ALA A 82 16.15 16.09 -1.23
N THR A 83 16.61 17.03 -0.41
CA THR A 83 15.74 17.99 0.28
C THR A 83 15.28 19.10 -0.67
N ASP A 84 14.23 19.81 -0.26
CA ASP A 84 13.77 21.10 -0.82
C ASP A 84 13.14 21.09 -2.22
N ASN A 85 13.05 19.92 -2.88
CA ASN A 85 12.30 19.76 -4.13
C ASN A 85 11.05 18.90 -3.94
N TRP A 86 9.99 19.22 -4.66
CA TRP A 86 8.80 18.37 -4.75
C TRP A 86 9.08 17.18 -5.65
N ILE A 87 8.82 15.98 -5.12
CA ILE A 87 9.05 14.71 -5.80
C ILE A 87 7.73 13.93 -5.82
N GLN A 88 7.43 13.29 -6.95
CA GLN A 88 6.22 12.50 -7.08
C GLN A 88 6.28 11.28 -6.16
N LEU A 89 5.20 11.02 -5.43
CA LEU A 89 4.97 9.77 -4.72
C LEU A 89 3.81 9.03 -5.37
N TRP A 90 4.07 7.82 -5.86
CA TRP A 90 3.05 6.96 -6.42
C TRP A 90 2.20 6.33 -5.30
N ILE A 91 0.90 6.56 -5.35
CA ILE A 91 -0.10 5.95 -4.45
C ILE A 91 -1.28 5.38 -5.24
N GLY A 92 -1.10 5.18 -6.56
CA GLY A 92 -2.18 5.13 -7.54
C GLY A 92 -2.45 6.50 -8.18
N HIS A 93 -3.37 6.54 -9.13
CA HIS A 93 -3.83 7.76 -9.79
C HIS A 93 -5.18 8.23 -9.20
N PRO A 94 -5.35 9.52 -8.85
CA PRO A 94 -4.33 10.59 -8.83
C PRO A 94 -3.21 10.33 -7.80
N TRP A 95 -2.01 10.84 -8.08
CA TRP A 95 -0.85 10.73 -7.20
C TRP A 95 -0.69 11.99 -6.32
N ILE A 96 0.34 12.01 -5.47
CA ILE A 96 0.72 13.19 -4.68
C ILE A 96 2.20 13.53 -4.87
N PHE A 97 2.58 14.71 -4.43
CA PHE A 97 3.97 15.12 -4.29
C PHE A 97 4.37 15.16 -2.82
N TYR A 98 5.63 14.91 -2.54
CA TYR A 98 6.23 15.14 -1.23
C TYR A 98 7.48 16.01 -1.34
N LYS A 99 7.83 16.69 -0.26
CA LYS A 99 9.06 17.47 -0.13
C LYS A 99 9.59 17.34 1.28
N ARG A 100 10.90 17.13 1.41
CA ARG A 100 11.61 17.13 2.69
C ARG A 100 12.08 18.52 3.03
N ASN A 101 11.76 19.02 4.22
CA ASN A 101 12.10 20.35 4.67
C ASN A 101 12.32 20.36 6.18
N ASN A 102 13.56 20.63 6.63
CA ASN A 102 13.91 20.81 8.05
C ASN A 102 13.38 19.71 8.99
N GLY A 103 13.51 18.43 8.61
CA GLY A 103 13.06 17.29 9.42
C GLY A 103 11.56 17.01 9.36
N MET A 104 10.83 17.70 8.47
CA MET A 104 9.43 17.43 8.14
C MET A 104 9.31 16.91 6.71
N ILE A 105 8.30 16.07 6.48
CA ILE A 105 7.82 15.69 5.16
C ILE A 105 6.52 16.46 4.92
N GLU A 106 6.52 17.33 3.92
CA GLU A 106 5.34 18.03 3.42
C GLU A 106 4.77 17.23 2.25
N PHE A 107 3.44 17.04 2.22
CA PHE A 107 2.71 16.40 1.14
C PHE A 107 1.78 17.40 0.44
N SER A 108 1.63 17.27 -0.87
CA SER A 108 0.63 18.03 -1.63
C SER A 108 -0.77 17.41 -1.52
N ASP A 109 -1.76 18.10 -2.08
CA ASP A 109 -3.04 17.49 -2.41
C ASP A 109 -2.89 16.53 -3.61
N TYR A 110 -3.93 15.72 -3.87
CA TYR A 110 -3.99 14.83 -5.02
C TYR A 110 -3.96 15.58 -6.34
N THR A 111 -3.29 15.01 -7.33
CA THR A 111 -3.13 15.62 -8.65
C THR A 111 -2.91 14.59 -9.75
N GLU A 112 -3.30 14.98 -10.96
CA GLU A 112 -3.00 14.26 -12.21
C GLU A 112 -1.97 15.03 -13.07
N SER A 113 -1.49 16.18 -12.58
CA SER A 113 -0.52 17.02 -13.26
C SER A 113 0.90 16.56 -13.00
N THR A 114 1.77 16.70 -14.01
CA THR A 114 3.19 16.39 -13.86
C THR A 114 3.90 17.49 -13.05
N PRO A 115 5.11 17.24 -12.51
CA PRO A 115 5.86 18.26 -11.79
C PRO A 115 6.05 19.56 -12.58
N GLU A 116 6.20 19.46 -13.91
CA GLU A 116 6.45 20.60 -14.81
C GLU A 116 5.23 21.52 -14.95
N ASP A 117 4.03 20.97 -14.80
CA ASP A 117 2.76 21.71 -14.92
C ASP A 117 2.45 22.51 -13.66
N LEU A 118 3.07 22.19 -12.52
CA LEU A 118 2.73 22.73 -11.21
C LEU A 118 3.71 23.81 -10.77
N LYS A 119 3.40 25.06 -11.12
CA LYS A 119 4.22 26.23 -10.75
C LYS A 119 4.22 26.56 -9.26
N ASN A 120 3.22 26.10 -8.48
CA ASN A 120 3.03 26.46 -7.07
C ASN A 120 2.41 25.32 -6.26
N ILE A 121 3.11 24.19 -6.16
CA ILE A 121 2.67 23.08 -5.29
C ILE A 121 2.63 23.57 -3.83
N LYS A 122 1.48 23.42 -3.18
CA LYS A 122 1.27 23.77 -1.77
C LYS A 122 1.30 22.53 -0.91
N SER A 123 1.81 22.68 0.30
CA SER A 123 1.65 21.66 1.34
C SER A 123 0.19 21.63 1.80
N PHE A 124 -0.42 20.45 1.72
CA PHE A 124 -1.73 20.12 2.26
C PHE A 124 -1.63 19.53 3.67
N PHE A 125 -0.61 18.70 3.90
CA PHE A 125 -0.36 17.98 5.15
C PHE A 125 1.14 17.85 5.40
N SER A 126 1.56 17.72 6.65
CA SER A 126 2.96 17.50 7.02
C SER A 126 3.11 16.57 8.22
N ILE A 127 4.15 15.77 8.23
CA ILE A 127 4.52 14.85 9.33
C ILE A 127 6.02 14.95 9.60
N SER A 128 6.47 14.69 10.82
CA SER A 128 7.90 14.63 11.09
C SER A 128 8.55 13.45 10.38
N GLU A 129 9.80 13.60 9.93
CA GLU A 129 10.57 12.50 9.32
C GLU A 129 10.69 11.31 10.27
N THR A 130 10.89 11.57 11.56
CA THR A 130 11.02 10.54 12.59
C THR A 130 9.73 9.75 12.77
N ASP A 131 8.58 10.43 12.83
CA ASP A 131 7.29 9.76 12.99
C ASP A 131 6.97 8.92 11.75
N LEU A 132 7.18 9.46 10.54
CA LEU A 132 6.92 8.70 9.32
C LEU A 132 7.82 7.46 9.23
N LYS A 133 9.12 7.56 9.58
CA LYS A 133 10.02 6.40 9.64
C LYS A 133 9.53 5.34 10.62
N ASN A 134 9.11 5.75 11.81
CA ASN A 134 8.61 4.83 12.82
C ASN A 134 7.32 4.11 12.36
N GLN A 135 6.39 4.85 11.75
CA GLN A 135 5.15 4.27 11.22
C GLN A 135 5.43 3.33 10.03
N LEU A 136 6.31 3.71 9.11
CA LEU A 136 6.69 2.85 7.98
C LEU A 136 7.37 1.56 8.43
N SER A 137 8.19 1.60 9.49
CA SER A 137 8.75 0.38 10.08
C SER A 137 7.66 -0.56 10.62
N ASN A 138 6.59 -0.02 11.21
CA ASN A 138 5.45 -0.83 11.67
C ASN A 138 4.63 -1.37 10.50
N ILE A 139 4.38 -0.56 9.47
CA ILE A 139 3.68 -0.98 8.26
C ILE A 139 4.44 -2.12 7.56
N ARG A 140 5.77 -2.03 7.47
CA ARG A 140 6.61 -3.09 6.90
C ARG A 140 6.47 -4.40 7.67
N LYS A 141 6.48 -4.35 9.01
CA LYS A 141 6.22 -5.54 9.85
C LYS A 141 4.84 -6.13 9.61
N GLN A 142 3.80 -5.29 9.51
CA GLN A 142 2.44 -5.75 9.21
C GLN A 142 2.35 -6.41 7.83
N GLN A 143 3.04 -5.86 6.83
CA GLN A 143 3.12 -6.43 5.48
C GLN A 143 3.81 -7.81 5.51
N ASP A 144 4.90 -7.97 6.26
CA ASP A 144 5.61 -9.24 6.43
C ASP A 144 4.76 -10.29 7.18
N GLU A 145 4.05 -9.87 8.24
CA GLU A 145 3.10 -10.74 8.96
C GLU A 145 1.94 -11.17 8.06
N PHE A 146 1.45 -10.26 7.22
CA PHE A 146 0.39 -10.55 6.25
C PHE A 146 0.87 -11.53 5.16
N GLU A 147 2.10 -11.39 4.66
CA GLU A 147 2.72 -12.37 3.76
C GLU A 147 2.75 -13.78 4.39
N ILE A 148 3.17 -13.86 5.66
CA ILE A 148 3.20 -15.13 6.39
C ILE A 148 1.79 -15.73 6.52
N ASN A 149 0.78 -14.91 6.79
CA ASN A 149 -0.60 -15.36 6.90
C ASN A 149 -1.17 -15.82 5.55
N ILE A 150 -0.89 -15.10 4.46
CA ILE A 150 -1.23 -15.54 3.09
C ILE A 150 -0.60 -16.90 2.82
N ARG A 151 0.70 -17.08 3.07
CA ARG A 151 1.39 -18.35 2.84
C ARG A 151 0.76 -19.50 3.63
N LYS A 152 0.38 -19.28 4.88
CA LYS A 152 -0.31 -20.29 5.72
C LYS A 152 -1.64 -20.71 5.10
N VAL A 153 -2.45 -19.74 4.66
CA VAL A 153 -3.75 -20.02 4.03
C VAL A 153 -3.56 -20.75 2.70
N LEU A 154 -2.65 -20.30 1.84
CA LEU A 154 -2.33 -20.98 0.57
C LEU A 154 -1.94 -22.45 0.78
N ASN A 155 -1.10 -22.73 1.79
CA ASN A 155 -0.74 -24.10 2.16
C ASN A 155 -1.96 -24.91 2.63
N LYS A 156 -2.85 -24.31 3.44
CA LYS A 156 -4.07 -24.96 3.94
C LYS A 156 -5.02 -25.34 2.80
N ILE A 157 -5.15 -24.50 1.78
CA ILE A 157 -5.98 -24.77 0.59
C ILE A 157 -5.23 -25.48 -0.54
N ASN A 158 -4.03 -26.02 -0.27
CA ASN A 158 -3.20 -26.80 -1.20
C ASN A 158 -2.84 -26.07 -2.51
N ILE A 159 -2.65 -24.76 -2.46
CA ILE A 159 -2.15 -23.97 -3.60
C ILE A 159 -0.63 -24.19 -3.74
N PRO A 160 -0.12 -24.56 -4.93
CA PRO A 160 1.31 -24.73 -5.16
C PRO A 160 2.06 -23.39 -5.06
N HIS A 161 3.40 -23.43 -4.94
CA HIS A 161 4.26 -22.22 -4.93
C HIS A 161 3.90 -21.16 -3.88
N SER A 162 3.28 -21.56 -2.76
CA SER A 162 2.72 -20.65 -1.74
C SER A 162 3.67 -19.56 -1.25
N GLU A 163 4.97 -19.85 -1.10
CA GLU A 163 5.98 -18.86 -0.72
C GLU A 163 6.21 -17.79 -1.79
N ARG A 164 6.27 -18.19 -3.07
CA ARG A 164 6.48 -17.24 -4.17
C ARG A 164 5.24 -16.38 -4.35
N ILE A 165 4.06 -17.01 -4.31
CA ILE A 165 2.77 -16.33 -4.44
C ILE A 165 2.56 -15.33 -3.31
N SER A 166 2.87 -15.69 -2.05
CA SER A 166 2.70 -14.75 -0.93
C SER A 166 3.53 -13.48 -1.12
N LYS A 167 4.77 -13.61 -1.61
CA LYS A 167 5.64 -12.46 -1.92
C LYS A 167 5.13 -11.62 -3.08
N LEU A 168 4.62 -12.25 -4.13
CA LEU A 168 4.03 -11.56 -5.30
C LEU A 168 2.80 -10.75 -4.87
N ILE A 169 1.85 -11.38 -4.18
CA ILE A 169 0.59 -10.76 -3.74
C ILE A 169 0.84 -9.57 -2.80
N THR A 170 1.84 -9.68 -1.92
CA THR A 170 2.20 -8.62 -0.96
C THR A 170 3.20 -7.60 -1.49
N GLY A 171 3.77 -7.79 -2.69
CA GLY A 171 4.80 -6.88 -3.22
C GLY A 171 6.14 -6.93 -2.49
N ASN A 172 6.37 -7.97 -1.67
CA ASN A 172 7.64 -8.24 -0.98
C ASN A 172 8.67 -8.99 -1.86
N GLY A 173 8.32 -9.28 -3.11
CA GLY A 173 9.21 -9.86 -4.11
C GLY A 173 10.27 -8.91 -4.66
#